data_AF-A0A8H4ZF30-F1
#
_entry.id   AF-A0A8H4ZF30-F1
#
_cell.length_a   1.000
_cell.length_b   1.000
_cell.length_c   1.000
_cell.angle_alpha   90.00
_cell.angle_beta   90.00
_cell.angle_gamma   90.00
#
_symmetry.space_group_name_H-M   'P 1'
#
loop_
_entity.id
_entity.type
_entity.pdbx_description
1 polymer ?
#
loop_
_entity_poly.entity_id
_entity_poly.type
_entity_poly.pdbx_seq_one_letter_code
_entity_poly.pdbx_strand_id
1 'polypeptide(L)'
;MEFALTQAKKSPLGANKFCVGAVLANAATGRVISTGFSLEYPQDYKGDPGTTHAEQCCFIKIADEHNIPEERIDEVLPTDTALYTTMEPCNERLSGNMTCLRKDAHWDAPIDPAVLKELPEGCHITSIKAHGISFWAKTGRIDVLLSDGSPRSFFIKILQKGIGIHMAKEFVPKPIACGTYETIPDTHFFLCEFREMKEDMPGPDEFASRLSKMHQKSLSPTGKFGFHITTYAGNLPQYVAWEDSWETFFAKSMRQALDLEIYVKGNSDELEVLSEALFEKVIPRLLRPLESGGRTVKPSLIHGDLWHANTGIDAESNQPLIFDACCFFAHHEYEFGQWRPACNRFGDEYIAAYNKLVQISAPEDDFEGRLDLYRLRFDTHVSALFVDNKTLRFLTL
;
A
#
# COMPACT_ATOMS: atom_id res chain seq x y z
N MET A 1 -8.13 26.62 8.10
CA MET A 1 -9.07 25.60 8.63
C MET A 1 -10.37 26.23 9.16
N GLU A 2 -10.33 27.19 10.09
CA GLU A 2 -11.55 27.86 10.60
C GLU A 2 -12.46 28.40 9.49
N PHE A 3 -11.87 28.95 8.42
CA PHE A 3 -12.66 29.46 7.30
C PHE A 3 -13.34 28.36 6.47
N ALA A 4 -12.73 27.16 6.38
CA ALA A 4 -13.37 26.00 5.75
C ALA A 4 -14.57 25.52 6.56
N LEU A 5 -14.52 25.58 7.90
CA LEU A 5 -15.68 25.33 8.76
C LEU A 5 -16.82 26.34 8.53
N THR A 6 -16.49 27.60 8.25
CA THR A 6 -17.49 28.60 7.86
C THR A 6 -18.14 28.28 6.51
N GLN A 7 -17.39 27.75 5.53
CA GLN A 7 -17.99 27.29 4.27
C GLN A 7 -18.87 26.05 4.48
N ALA A 8 -18.44 25.11 5.33
CA ALA A 8 -19.21 23.90 5.65
C ALA A 8 -20.62 24.24 6.18
N LYS A 9 -20.76 25.32 6.97
CA LYS A 9 -22.06 25.81 7.48
C LYS A 9 -23.02 26.31 6.39
N LYS A 10 -22.54 26.56 5.16
CA LYS A 10 -23.37 26.92 4.01
C LYS A 10 -23.95 25.70 3.29
N SER A 11 -23.41 24.51 3.55
CA SER A 11 -23.92 23.26 2.97
C SER A 11 -25.32 22.97 3.51
N PRO A 12 -26.29 22.61 2.64
CA PRO A 12 -27.61 22.21 3.08
C PRO A 12 -27.56 20.88 3.85
N LEU A 13 -28.28 20.82 4.97
CA LEU A 13 -28.40 19.60 5.79
C LEU A 13 -29.08 18.47 5.01
N GLY A 14 -28.70 17.22 5.28
CA GLY A 14 -29.47 16.06 4.84
C GLY A 14 -29.02 14.79 5.54
N ALA A 15 -29.92 13.82 5.61
CA ALA A 15 -29.80 12.64 6.48
C ALA A 15 -28.60 11.73 6.16
N ASN A 16 -28.11 11.73 4.91
CA ASN A 16 -27.10 10.78 4.42
C ASN A 16 -25.83 11.48 3.87
N LYS A 17 -25.48 12.69 4.35
CA LYS A 17 -24.33 13.44 3.82
C LYS A 17 -23.65 14.31 4.87
N PHE A 18 -22.33 14.47 4.73
CA PHE A 18 -21.56 15.41 5.53
C PHE A 18 -21.66 16.82 4.94
N CYS A 19 -21.72 17.83 5.81
CA CYS A 19 -21.58 19.23 5.41
C CYS A 19 -20.08 19.54 5.31
N VAL A 20 -19.54 19.55 4.09
CA VAL A 20 -18.11 19.80 3.85
C VAL A 20 -17.91 21.21 3.35
N GLY A 21 -16.85 21.87 3.82
CA GLY A 21 -16.39 23.15 3.32
C GLY A 21 -14.92 23.08 2.93
N ALA A 22 -14.56 23.79 1.87
CA ALA A 22 -13.22 23.85 1.34
C ALA A 22 -12.79 25.30 1.07
N VAL A 23 -11.49 25.55 1.23
CA VAL A 23 -10.84 26.83 0.95
C VAL A 23 -9.54 26.54 0.23
N LEU A 24 -9.42 27.07 -0.98
CA LEU A 24 -8.19 27.13 -1.72
C LEU A 24 -7.49 28.46 -1.41
N ALA A 25 -6.24 28.43 -0.97
CA ALA A 25 -5.50 29.62 -0.59
C ALA A 25 -4.04 29.52 -1.03
N ASN A 26 -3.40 30.67 -1.24
CA ASN A 26 -1.97 30.75 -1.41
C ASN A 26 -1.31 30.52 -0.04
N ALA A 27 -0.55 29.44 0.11
CA ALA A 27 0.06 28.99 1.36
C ALA A 27 1.09 30.00 1.91
N ALA A 28 1.79 30.71 1.04
CA ALA A 28 2.81 31.68 1.43
C ALA A 28 2.21 32.98 1.98
N THR A 29 1.06 33.43 1.45
CA THR A 29 0.46 34.72 1.80
C THR A 29 -0.81 34.60 2.65
N GLY A 30 -1.39 33.40 2.75
CA GLY A 30 -2.68 33.17 3.38
C GLY A 30 -3.87 33.73 2.59
N ARG A 31 -3.64 34.31 1.40
CA ARG A 31 -4.71 34.88 0.57
C ARG A 31 -5.61 33.77 0.04
N VAL A 32 -6.92 33.90 0.27
CA VAL A 32 -7.93 33.00 -0.29
C VAL A 32 -8.02 33.22 -1.81
N ILE A 33 -7.94 32.11 -2.54
CA ILE A 33 -8.05 32.04 -4.00
C ILE A 33 -9.49 31.68 -4.37
N SER A 34 -10.03 30.63 -3.76
CA SER A 34 -11.40 30.16 -4.00
C SER A 34 -11.95 29.46 -2.76
N THR A 35 -13.27 29.32 -2.69
CA THR A 35 -13.95 28.62 -1.59
C THR A 35 -15.03 27.72 -2.15
N GLY A 36 -15.39 26.65 -1.45
CA GLY A 36 -16.45 25.75 -1.87
C GLY A 36 -17.15 25.09 -0.69
N PHE A 37 -18.37 24.64 -0.91
CA PHE A 37 -19.10 23.80 0.04
C PHE A 37 -19.89 22.71 -0.68
N SER A 38 -20.19 21.61 0.01
CA SER A 38 -20.96 20.50 -0.56
C SER A 38 -22.29 20.99 -1.11
N LEU A 39 -22.67 20.54 -2.31
CA LEU A 39 -23.93 20.92 -2.99
C LEU A 39 -24.06 22.41 -3.32
N GLU A 40 -22.95 23.11 -3.44
CA GLU A 40 -22.98 24.48 -3.96
C GLU A 40 -23.47 24.54 -5.41
N TYR A 41 -23.19 23.50 -6.21
CA TYR A 41 -23.74 23.32 -7.55
C TYR A 41 -24.81 22.22 -7.57
N PRO A 42 -25.78 22.30 -8.50
CA PRO A 42 -26.82 21.29 -8.63
C PRO A 42 -26.24 19.91 -9.00
N GLN A 43 -27.00 18.87 -8.72
CA GLN A 43 -26.70 17.53 -9.23
C GLN A 43 -26.70 17.54 -10.77
N ASP A 44 -25.85 16.73 -11.39
CA ASP A 44 -25.66 16.72 -12.86
C ASP A 44 -25.02 18.00 -13.42
N TYR A 45 -24.34 18.78 -12.58
CA TYR A 45 -23.58 19.93 -13.04
C TYR A 45 -22.50 19.49 -14.04
N LYS A 46 -22.59 20.00 -15.28
CA LYS A 46 -21.75 19.63 -16.43
C LYS A 46 -21.65 18.11 -16.68
N GLY A 47 -22.69 17.35 -16.35
CA GLY A 47 -22.75 15.91 -16.61
C GLY A 47 -22.14 15.02 -15.50
N ASP A 48 -21.86 15.55 -14.31
CA ASP A 48 -21.50 14.74 -13.13
C ASP A 48 -22.76 14.15 -12.48
N PRO A 49 -23.07 12.85 -12.63
CA PRO A 49 -24.29 12.25 -12.09
C PRO A 49 -24.33 12.29 -10.54
N GLY A 50 -23.19 12.55 -9.90
CA GLY A 50 -23.04 12.74 -8.46
C GLY A 50 -23.30 14.17 -7.99
N THR A 51 -23.01 14.42 -6.73
CA THR A 51 -23.09 15.75 -6.12
C THR A 51 -21.72 16.38 -6.06
N THR A 52 -21.60 17.66 -6.40
CA THR A 52 -20.31 18.37 -6.37
C THR A 52 -19.74 18.45 -4.94
N HIS A 53 -18.48 18.04 -4.82
CA HIS A 53 -17.74 18.10 -3.55
C HIS A 53 -17.25 19.52 -3.27
N ALA A 54 -17.05 19.86 -2.00
CA ALA A 54 -16.64 21.20 -1.60
C ALA A 54 -15.32 21.64 -2.26
N GLU A 55 -14.36 20.73 -2.38
CA GLU A 55 -13.06 20.97 -3.02
C GLU A 55 -13.21 21.18 -4.53
N GLN A 56 -14.10 20.41 -5.17
CA GLN A 56 -14.40 20.58 -6.58
C GLN A 56 -15.04 21.94 -6.86
N CYS A 57 -15.94 22.39 -5.99
CA CYS A 57 -16.54 23.72 -6.10
C CYS A 57 -15.47 24.83 -6.09
N CYS A 58 -14.34 24.65 -5.38
CA CYS A 58 -13.22 25.58 -5.47
C CYS A 58 -12.62 25.61 -6.88
N PHE A 59 -12.43 24.43 -7.48
CA PHE A 59 -11.81 24.27 -8.78
C PHE A 59 -12.71 24.72 -9.93
N ILE A 60 -14.00 24.34 -9.93
CA ILE A 60 -15.00 24.79 -10.91
C ILE A 60 -14.97 26.31 -11.08
N LYS A 61 -14.94 27.06 -9.98
CA LYS A 61 -14.96 28.53 -10.01
C LYS A 61 -13.74 29.14 -10.69
N ILE A 62 -12.57 28.57 -10.45
CA ILE A 62 -11.32 29.05 -11.04
C ILE A 62 -11.30 28.67 -12.52
N ALA A 63 -11.70 27.44 -12.86
CA ALA A 63 -11.80 27.00 -14.24
C ALA A 63 -12.78 27.89 -15.05
N ASP A 64 -13.95 28.20 -14.47
CA ASP A 64 -14.94 29.10 -15.06
C ASP A 64 -14.41 30.55 -15.18
N GLU A 65 -13.72 31.07 -14.15
CA GLU A 65 -13.12 32.42 -14.17
C GLU A 65 -12.05 32.57 -15.26
N HIS A 66 -11.26 31.52 -15.49
CA HIS A 66 -10.21 31.49 -16.51
C HIS A 66 -10.68 30.95 -17.87
N ASN A 67 -11.95 30.55 -17.99
CA ASN A 67 -12.55 29.97 -19.19
C ASN A 67 -11.74 28.77 -19.74
N ILE A 68 -11.34 27.88 -18.84
CA ILE A 68 -10.63 26.63 -19.14
C ILE A 68 -11.42 25.42 -18.61
N PRO A 69 -11.20 24.22 -19.17
CA PRO A 69 -11.69 22.98 -18.57
C PRO A 69 -11.09 22.75 -17.16
N GLU A 70 -11.83 22.09 -16.26
CA GLU A 70 -11.36 21.76 -14.90
C GLU A 70 -10.08 20.92 -14.93
N GLU A 71 -9.90 20.11 -15.98
CA GLU A 71 -8.73 19.25 -16.23
C GLU A 71 -7.44 20.04 -16.46
N ARG A 72 -7.53 21.35 -16.76
CA ARG A 72 -6.39 22.22 -17.07
C ARG A 72 -6.17 23.29 -16.01
N ILE A 73 -6.81 23.15 -14.85
CA ILE A 73 -6.79 24.17 -13.79
C ILE A 73 -5.38 24.44 -13.24
N ASP A 74 -4.48 23.47 -13.33
CA ASP A 74 -3.08 23.60 -12.95
C ASP A 74 -2.33 24.68 -13.76
N GLU A 75 -2.77 24.98 -14.99
CA GLU A 75 -2.19 26.05 -15.82
C GLU A 75 -2.37 27.44 -15.22
N VAL A 76 -3.37 27.63 -14.36
CA VAL A 76 -3.75 28.94 -13.80
C VAL A 76 -3.62 29.00 -12.27
N LEU A 77 -3.41 27.86 -11.60
CA LEU A 77 -3.21 27.84 -10.16
C LEU A 77 -1.81 28.33 -9.78
N PRO A 78 -1.69 29.23 -8.77
CA PRO A 78 -0.39 29.60 -8.22
C PRO A 78 0.38 28.38 -7.69
N THR A 79 1.70 28.38 -7.83
CA THR A 79 2.57 27.25 -7.42
C THR A 79 2.46 26.92 -5.93
N ASP A 80 2.25 27.92 -5.08
CA ASP A 80 2.09 27.78 -3.62
C ASP A 80 0.62 27.59 -3.19
N THR A 81 -0.20 26.92 -3.99
CA THR A 81 -1.60 26.69 -3.65
C THR A 81 -1.76 25.57 -2.61
N ALA A 82 -2.50 25.84 -1.54
CA ALA A 82 -2.93 24.86 -0.53
C ALA A 82 -4.45 24.79 -0.45
N LEU A 83 -4.97 23.57 -0.35
CA LEU A 83 -6.38 23.26 -0.16
C LEU A 83 -6.64 22.88 1.30
N TYR A 84 -7.55 23.57 1.96
CA TYR A 84 -8.02 23.26 3.29
C TYR A 84 -9.46 22.79 3.21
N THR A 85 -9.76 21.58 3.67
CA THR A 85 -11.10 21.01 3.68
C THR A 85 -11.44 20.45 5.06
N THR A 86 -12.74 20.45 5.41
CA THR A 86 -13.23 19.98 6.72
C THR A 86 -13.45 18.48 6.78
N MET A 87 -13.29 17.78 5.66
CA MET A 87 -13.28 16.33 5.53
C MET A 87 -12.10 15.94 4.64
N GLU A 88 -11.60 14.71 4.76
CA GLU A 88 -10.56 14.21 3.86
C GLU A 88 -11.07 14.31 2.40
N PRO A 89 -10.29 14.90 1.47
CA PRO A 89 -10.74 14.99 0.09
C PRO A 89 -10.93 13.59 -0.48
N CYS A 90 -11.90 13.43 -1.38
CA CYS A 90 -12.23 12.10 -1.92
C CYS A 90 -11.04 11.45 -2.64
N ASN A 91 -10.75 10.20 -2.29
CA ASN A 91 -9.79 9.32 -2.99
C ASN A 91 -10.43 8.56 -4.16
N GLU A 92 -11.76 8.55 -4.24
CA GLU A 92 -12.55 7.90 -5.27
C GLU A 92 -13.91 8.61 -5.42
N ARG A 93 -14.49 8.61 -6.62
CA ARG A 93 -15.85 9.11 -6.85
C ARG A 93 -16.72 8.03 -7.46
N LEU A 94 -17.86 7.77 -6.83
CA LEU A 94 -18.90 6.86 -7.35
C LEU A 94 -19.44 7.28 -8.74
N SER A 95 -19.26 8.55 -9.14
CA SER A 95 -19.62 9.03 -10.48
C SER A 95 -18.59 8.67 -11.57
N GLY A 96 -17.42 8.15 -11.21
CA GLY A 96 -16.31 7.91 -12.14
C GLY A 96 -15.50 9.17 -12.51
N ASN A 97 -15.86 10.33 -11.97
CA ASN A 97 -15.14 11.59 -12.20
C ASN A 97 -13.80 11.66 -11.45
N MET A 98 -12.92 12.54 -11.92
CA MET A 98 -11.60 12.74 -11.30
C MET A 98 -11.70 13.14 -9.82
N THR A 99 -10.82 12.56 -9.01
CA THR A 99 -10.75 12.80 -7.56
C THR A 99 -10.17 14.18 -7.25
N CYS A 100 -10.48 14.73 -6.08
CA CYS A 100 -9.97 16.03 -5.63
C CYS A 100 -8.47 16.02 -5.23
N LEU A 101 -7.80 14.87 -5.29
CA LEU A 101 -6.45 14.67 -4.73
C LEU A 101 -5.33 14.42 -5.75
N ARG A 102 -5.58 14.48 -7.07
CA ARG A 102 -4.51 14.26 -8.04
C ARG A 102 -3.84 15.54 -8.50
N LYS A 103 -2.58 15.69 -8.07
CA LYS A 103 -1.50 16.35 -8.83
C LYS A 103 -1.08 15.41 -9.96
N ASP A 104 -1.89 15.29 -11.00
CA ASP A 104 -1.48 14.57 -12.20
C ASP A 104 -0.51 15.44 -13.00
N ALA A 105 0.79 15.32 -12.70
CA ALA A 105 1.79 15.60 -13.72
C ALA A 105 1.61 14.56 -14.83
N HIS A 106 0.96 15.02 -15.90
CA HIS A 106 0.76 14.40 -17.21
C HIS A 106 1.62 13.15 -17.48
N TRP A 107 0.96 12.02 -17.76
CA TRP A 107 1.59 10.89 -18.45
C TRP A 107 1.80 11.17 -19.96
N ASP A 108 1.54 12.40 -20.42
CA ASP A 108 1.71 12.84 -21.82
C ASP A 108 3.18 12.94 -22.27
N ALA A 109 4.13 12.60 -21.40
CA ALA A 109 5.53 12.43 -21.77
C ALA A 109 5.74 11.09 -22.49
N PRO A 110 6.60 11.03 -23.53
CA PRO A 110 6.96 9.76 -24.16
C PRO A 110 7.53 8.80 -23.11
N ILE A 111 7.11 7.55 -23.18
CA ILE A 111 7.59 6.47 -22.31
C ILE A 111 9.11 6.36 -22.38
N ASP A 112 9.75 6.14 -21.22
CA ASP A 112 11.21 6.09 -21.13
C ASP A 112 11.77 4.97 -22.02
N PRO A 113 12.88 5.21 -22.77
CA PRO A 113 13.50 4.20 -23.63
C PRO A 113 13.88 2.90 -22.89
N ALA A 114 14.21 2.97 -21.60
CA ALA A 114 14.51 1.78 -20.81
C ALA A 114 13.26 0.89 -20.64
N VAL A 115 12.08 1.49 -20.47
CA VAL A 115 10.82 0.73 -20.38
C VAL A 115 10.42 0.18 -21.74
N LEU A 116 10.61 0.94 -22.82
CA LEU A 116 10.33 0.51 -24.18
C LEU A 116 11.08 -0.78 -24.56
N LYS A 117 12.34 -0.91 -24.16
CA LYS A 117 13.18 -2.08 -24.43
C LYS A 117 12.65 -3.37 -23.79
N GLU A 118 11.86 -3.25 -22.73
CA GLU A 118 11.30 -4.39 -21.99
C GLU A 118 9.90 -4.80 -22.50
N LEU A 119 9.29 -4.01 -23.38
CA LEU A 119 8.04 -4.38 -24.04
C LEU A 119 8.30 -5.39 -25.17
N PRO A 120 7.30 -6.22 -25.54
CA PRO A 120 7.47 -7.19 -26.62
C PRO A 120 7.94 -6.54 -27.93
N GLU A 121 8.92 -7.18 -28.57
CA GLU A 121 9.49 -6.70 -29.83
C GLU A 121 8.42 -6.51 -30.90
N GLY A 122 8.46 -5.37 -31.59
CA GLY A 122 7.51 -5.04 -32.65
C GLY A 122 6.08 -4.73 -32.18
N CYS A 123 5.86 -4.54 -30.88
CA CYS A 123 4.55 -4.08 -30.39
C CYS A 123 4.32 -2.60 -30.68
N HIS A 124 3.04 -2.20 -30.75
CA HIS A 124 2.60 -0.82 -30.88
C HIS A 124 1.86 -0.40 -29.61
N ILE A 125 2.36 0.62 -28.91
CA ILE A 125 1.69 1.18 -27.75
C ILE A 125 0.42 1.90 -28.19
N THR A 126 -0.72 1.49 -27.63
CA THR A 126 -2.03 2.09 -27.91
C THR A 126 -2.47 3.05 -26.82
N SER A 127 -2.05 2.85 -25.57
CA SER A 127 -2.39 3.76 -24.46
C SER A 127 -1.36 3.67 -23.34
N ILE A 128 -1.13 4.80 -22.68
CA ILE A 128 -0.43 4.89 -21.40
C ILE A 128 -1.28 5.76 -20.49
N LYS A 129 -1.66 5.24 -19.33
CA LYS A 129 -2.50 5.98 -18.39
C LYS A 129 -2.10 5.67 -16.96
N ALA A 130 -2.34 6.63 -16.09
CA ALA A 130 -2.22 6.37 -14.67
C ALA A 130 -3.24 5.31 -14.23
N HIS A 131 -2.86 4.42 -13.32
CA HIS A 131 -3.73 3.35 -12.86
C HIS A 131 -3.37 2.92 -11.43
N GLY A 132 -4.39 2.68 -10.60
CA GLY A 132 -4.21 2.32 -9.20
C GLY A 132 -3.71 3.46 -8.31
N ILE A 133 -3.50 3.14 -7.03
CA ILE A 133 -3.01 4.05 -5.99
C ILE A 133 -1.81 3.39 -5.32
N SER A 134 -0.73 4.15 -5.13
CA SER A 134 0.40 3.74 -4.30
C SER A 134 0.89 4.93 -3.48
N PHE A 135 1.19 4.73 -2.20
CA PHE A 135 1.72 5.79 -1.32
C PHE A 135 3.13 6.24 -1.70
N TRP A 136 3.91 5.37 -2.36
CA TRP A 136 5.35 5.54 -2.54
C TRP A 136 5.80 5.58 -4.00
N ALA A 137 4.88 5.35 -4.94
CA ALA A 137 5.20 5.19 -6.34
C ALA A 137 4.13 5.78 -7.25
N LYS A 138 4.53 6.18 -8.47
CA LYS A 138 3.59 6.49 -9.55
C LYS A 138 3.27 5.19 -10.29
N THR A 139 1.99 4.83 -10.38
CA THR A 139 1.53 3.59 -11.01
C THR A 139 0.78 3.87 -12.31
N GLY A 140 0.90 2.96 -13.26
CA GLY A 140 0.34 3.13 -14.60
C GLY A 140 0.00 1.81 -15.28
N ARG A 141 -0.81 1.93 -16.34
CA ARG A 141 -1.15 0.86 -17.28
C ARG A 141 -0.64 1.24 -18.66
N ILE A 142 0.05 0.30 -19.31
CA ILE A 142 0.52 0.41 -20.68
C ILE A 142 -0.24 -0.63 -21.50
N ASP A 143 -1.04 -0.18 -22.46
CA ASP A 143 -1.74 -1.03 -23.42
C ASP A 143 -0.96 -1.06 -24.74
N VAL A 144 -0.78 -2.26 -25.29
CA VAL A 144 -0.10 -2.48 -26.57
C VAL A 144 -0.90 -3.41 -27.48
N LEU A 145 -0.65 -3.31 -28.78
CA LEU A 145 -0.95 -4.34 -29.76
C LEU A 145 0.34 -5.08 -30.11
N LEU A 146 0.36 -6.40 -30.00
CA LEU A 146 1.47 -7.23 -30.44
C LEU A 146 1.54 -7.27 -31.97
N SER A 147 2.65 -7.78 -32.51
CA SER A 147 2.85 -7.85 -33.98
C SER A 147 1.83 -8.74 -34.70
N ASP A 148 1.16 -9.65 -33.99
CA ASP A 148 0.05 -10.47 -34.50
C ASP A 148 -1.32 -9.79 -34.37
N GLY A 149 -1.36 -8.54 -33.87
CA GLY A 149 -2.57 -7.76 -33.64
C GLY A 149 -3.30 -8.06 -32.33
N SER A 150 -2.81 -8.99 -31.50
CA SER A 150 -3.43 -9.28 -30.21
C SER A 150 -3.17 -8.17 -29.18
N PRO A 151 -4.19 -7.76 -28.38
CA PRO A 151 -4.01 -6.76 -27.34
C PRO A 151 -3.31 -7.35 -26.12
N ARG A 152 -2.46 -6.55 -25.47
CA ARG A 152 -1.81 -6.90 -24.20
C ARG A 152 -1.64 -5.67 -23.33
N SER A 153 -1.77 -5.87 -22.02
CA SER A 153 -1.65 -4.81 -21.03
C SER A 153 -0.56 -5.10 -20.00
N PHE A 154 0.12 -4.05 -19.55
CA PHE A 154 1.18 -4.09 -18.54
C PHE A 154 0.90 -3.11 -17.42
N PHE A 155 1.24 -3.51 -16.20
CA PHE A 155 1.27 -2.61 -15.05
C PHE A 155 2.70 -2.13 -14.84
N ILE A 156 2.87 -0.83 -14.61
CA ILE A 156 4.15 -0.21 -14.31
C ILE A 156 4.08 0.53 -12.98
N LYS A 157 5.13 0.38 -12.17
CA LYS A 157 5.35 1.14 -10.94
C LYS A 157 6.67 1.90 -11.07
N ILE A 158 6.64 3.22 -10.89
CA ILE A 158 7.77 4.12 -11.03
C ILE A 158 8.10 4.69 -9.65
N LEU A 159 9.36 4.58 -9.24
CA LEU A 159 9.86 5.07 -7.97
C LEU A 159 11.02 6.04 -8.21
N GLN A 160 11.07 7.12 -7.44
CA GLN A 160 12.25 7.99 -7.37
C GLN A 160 13.03 7.65 -6.11
N LYS A 161 14.36 7.51 -6.26
CA LYS A 161 15.32 7.04 -5.26
C LYS A 161 15.28 5.52 -5.02
N GLY A 162 16.46 4.95 -4.77
CA GLY A 162 16.75 3.51 -4.81
C GLY A 162 16.07 2.66 -3.74
N ILE A 163 14.77 2.41 -3.91
CA ILE A 163 13.99 1.45 -3.13
C ILE A 163 13.92 0.14 -3.94
N GLY A 164 14.29 -0.98 -3.31
CA GLY A 164 14.38 -2.29 -3.96
C GLY A 164 13.03 -2.83 -4.43
N ILE A 165 13.04 -3.49 -5.59
CA ILE A 165 11.86 -4.07 -6.24
C ILE A 165 12.09 -5.58 -6.37
N HIS A 166 11.43 -6.40 -5.55
CA HIS A 166 11.59 -7.86 -5.62
C HIS A 166 10.29 -8.62 -5.38
N MET A 167 10.17 -9.82 -5.95
CA MET A 167 8.90 -10.53 -6.08
C MET A 167 8.93 -12.00 -5.69
N ALA A 168 7.80 -12.46 -5.15
CA ALA A 168 7.39 -13.86 -5.10
C ALA A 168 7.02 -14.39 -6.50
N LYS A 169 6.96 -15.73 -6.67
CA LYS A 169 6.72 -16.39 -7.97
C LYS A 169 5.36 -17.06 -8.13
N GLU A 170 4.57 -17.22 -7.05
CA GLU A 170 3.33 -17.99 -7.07
C GLU A 170 2.09 -17.09 -6.90
N PHE A 171 1.08 -17.25 -7.76
CA PHE A 171 -0.19 -16.51 -7.81
C PHE A 171 -0.10 -14.98 -7.67
N VAL A 172 0.99 -14.43 -8.21
CA VAL A 172 1.21 -12.99 -8.39
C VAL A 172 1.06 -12.61 -9.87
N PRO A 173 0.81 -11.33 -10.19
CA PRO A 173 1.00 -10.81 -11.55
C PRO A 173 2.42 -11.13 -12.04
N LYS A 174 2.57 -11.64 -13.27
CA LYS A 174 3.86 -12.11 -13.76
C LYS A 174 4.87 -10.95 -13.88
N PRO A 175 6.02 -10.96 -13.16
CA PRO A 175 7.08 -9.98 -13.36
C PRO A 175 7.62 -10.06 -14.79
N ILE A 176 7.88 -8.90 -15.37
CA ILE A 176 8.49 -8.79 -16.71
C ILE A 176 9.89 -8.23 -16.57
N ALA A 177 10.01 -7.04 -15.98
CA ALA A 177 11.29 -6.35 -15.88
C ALA A 177 11.34 -5.38 -14.69
N CYS A 178 12.55 -5.03 -14.29
CA CYS A 178 12.81 -3.84 -13.49
C CYS A 178 14.07 -3.16 -14.01
N GLY A 179 14.17 -1.85 -13.84
CA GLY A 179 15.29 -1.08 -14.38
C GLY A 179 15.30 0.37 -13.92
N THR A 180 16.24 1.13 -14.48
CA THR A 180 16.39 2.56 -14.24
C THR A 180 16.09 3.32 -15.52
N TYR A 181 15.39 4.44 -15.40
CA TYR A 181 15.10 5.33 -16.52
C TYR A 181 16.39 5.89 -17.13
N GLU A 182 16.38 6.05 -18.45
CA GLU A 182 17.46 6.71 -19.18
C GLU A 182 17.30 8.24 -19.17
N THR A 183 16.05 8.71 -19.13
CA THR A 183 15.72 10.14 -19.33
C THR A 183 15.64 10.93 -18.03
N ILE A 184 15.32 10.26 -16.92
CA ILE A 184 15.18 10.90 -15.61
C ILE A 184 16.12 10.22 -14.61
N PRO A 185 17.14 10.94 -14.09
CA PRO A 185 18.06 10.41 -13.08
C PRO A 185 17.33 9.89 -11.84
N ASP A 186 17.93 8.87 -11.19
CA ASP A 186 17.44 8.26 -9.94
C ASP A 186 15.96 7.81 -9.98
N THR A 187 15.44 7.52 -11.17
CA THR A 187 14.08 7.03 -11.37
C THR A 187 14.14 5.58 -11.82
N HIS A 188 13.45 4.70 -11.10
CA HIS A 188 13.43 3.27 -11.32
C HIS A 188 12.02 2.80 -11.67
N PHE A 189 11.92 1.68 -12.37
CA PHE A 189 10.65 1.08 -12.73
C PHE A 189 10.59 -0.41 -12.42
N PHE A 190 9.37 -0.85 -12.20
CA PHE A 190 8.95 -2.24 -12.18
C PHE A 190 7.83 -2.42 -13.20
N LEU A 191 7.95 -3.44 -14.04
CA LEU A 191 6.98 -3.79 -15.07
C LEU A 191 6.52 -5.23 -14.86
N CYS A 192 5.21 -5.44 -14.85
CA CYS A 192 4.61 -6.76 -14.81
C CYS A 192 3.39 -6.86 -15.71
N GLU A 193 2.89 -8.08 -15.85
CA GLU A 193 1.59 -8.33 -16.46
C GLU A 193 0.50 -7.53 -15.75
N PHE A 194 -0.37 -6.89 -16.53
CA PHE A 194 -1.57 -6.26 -16.00
C PHE A 194 -2.64 -7.32 -15.76
N ARG A 195 -3.24 -7.33 -14.57
CA ARG A 195 -4.35 -8.21 -14.20
C ARG A 195 -5.55 -7.34 -13.83
N GLU A 196 -6.67 -7.55 -14.52
CA GLU A 196 -7.95 -7.00 -14.08
C GLU A 196 -8.38 -7.74 -12.82
N MET A 197 -8.76 -7.02 -11.77
CA MET A 197 -9.12 -7.60 -10.47
C MET A 197 -10.49 -7.11 -10.02
N LYS A 198 -11.21 -7.98 -9.32
CA LYS A 198 -12.46 -7.61 -8.62
C LYS A 198 -12.12 -6.99 -7.26
N GLU A 199 -12.96 -6.09 -6.78
CA GLU A 199 -12.80 -5.37 -5.50
C GLU A 199 -13.14 -6.22 -4.26
N ASP A 200 -13.58 -7.47 -4.46
CA ASP A 200 -13.94 -8.39 -3.39
C ASP A 200 -12.73 -9.11 -2.79
N MET A 201 -12.84 -9.46 -1.51
CA MET A 201 -11.88 -10.35 -0.85
C MET A 201 -11.99 -11.78 -1.40
N PRO A 202 -10.87 -12.49 -1.62
CA PRO A 202 -10.90 -13.88 -2.06
C PRO A 202 -11.53 -14.78 -1.01
N GLY A 203 -12.27 -15.81 -1.44
CA GLY A 203 -12.88 -16.77 -0.51
C GLY A 203 -11.83 -17.44 0.42
N PRO A 204 -12.10 -17.55 1.74
CA PRO A 204 -11.10 -18.01 2.72
C PRO A 204 -10.45 -19.35 2.40
N ASP A 205 -11.23 -20.37 2.04
CA ASP A 205 -10.71 -21.73 1.79
C ASP A 205 -9.80 -21.80 0.55
N GLU A 206 -10.15 -21.13 -0.55
CA GLU A 206 -9.31 -21.11 -1.77
C GLU A 206 -8.04 -20.28 -1.56
N PHE A 207 -8.17 -19.13 -0.87
CA PHE A 207 -7.01 -18.31 -0.53
C PHE A 207 -6.02 -19.07 0.37
N ALA A 208 -6.53 -19.69 1.45
CA ALA A 208 -5.74 -20.52 2.36
C ALA A 208 -5.07 -21.71 1.64
N SER A 209 -5.76 -22.35 0.70
CA SER A 209 -5.22 -23.43 -0.14
C SER A 209 -4.01 -22.99 -0.95
N ARG A 210 -4.02 -21.78 -1.49
CA ARG A 210 -2.89 -21.23 -2.26
C ARG A 210 -1.76 -20.74 -1.36
N LEU A 211 -2.09 -20.00 -0.30
CA LEU A 211 -1.10 -19.48 0.65
C LEU A 211 -0.34 -20.61 1.36
N SER A 212 -1.05 -21.64 1.82
CA SER A 212 -0.43 -22.81 2.44
C SER A 212 0.50 -23.53 1.48
N LYS A 213 0.14 -23.68 0.19
CA LYS A 213 1.04 -24.26 -0.82
C LYS A 213 2.31 -23.43 -0.98
N MET A 214 2.23 -22.11 -1.04
CA MET A 214 3.40 -21.23 -1.12
C MET A 214 4.32 -21.42 0.09
N HIS A 215 3.76 -21.37 1.30
CA HIS A 215 4.52 -21.57 2.54
C HIS A 215 5.14 -22.97 2.60
N GLN A 216 4.39 -24.01 2.27
CA GLN A 216 4.83 -25.42 2.39
C GLN A 216 5.77 -25.86 1.26
N LYS A 217 5.67 -25.30 0.06
CA LYS A 217 6.54 -25.67 -1.08
C LYS A 217 7.78 -24.82 -1.23
N SER A 218 7.79 -23.62 -0.68
CA SER A 218 8.98 -22.77 -0.72
C SER A 218 10.17 -23.42 -0.02
N LEU A 219 11.36 -23.19 -0.58
CA LEU A 219 12.63 -23.69 -0.05
C LEU A 219 13.59 -22.52 0.11
N SER A 220 14.05 -22.28 1.33
CA SER A 220 15.10 -21.30 1.57
C SER A 220 16.39 -21.75 0.87
N PRO A 221 17.04 -20.90 0.04
CA PRO A 221 18.23 -21.28 -0.71
C PRO A 221 19.42 -21.60 0.20
N THR A 222 19.39 -21.15 1.46
CA THR A 222 20.40 -21.39 2.48
C THR A 222 19.95 -22.36 3.57
N GLY A 223 18.67 -22.74 3.58
CA GLY A 223 18.04 -23.42 4.70
C GLY A 223 17.82 -22.53 5.93
N LYS A 224 18.10 -21.21 5.85
CA LYS A 224 18.02 -20.24 6.95
C LYS A 224 16.84 -19.27 6.79
N PHE A 225 16.53 -18.52 7.84
CA PHE A 225 15.61 -17.38 7.81
C PHE A 225 16.30 -16.15 7.24
N GLY A 226 15.55 -15.31 6.51
CA GLY A 226 16.07 -14.10 5.88
C GLY A 226 15.88 -14.08 4.36
N PHE A 227 16.62 -13.21 3.68
CA PHE A 227 16.54 -13.02 2.24
C PHE A 227 17.87 -12.56 1.66
N HIS A 228 18.08 -12.86 0.39
CA HIS A 228 19.33 -12.57 -0.33
C HIS A 228 19.52 -11.09 -0.66
N ILE A 229 18.45 -10.29 -0.65
CA ILE A 229 18.45 -8.85 -0.95
C ILE A 229 17.57 -8.14 0.07
N THR A 230 17.95 -6.94 0.50
CA THR A 230 17.13 -6.08 1.36
C THR A 230 15.77 -5.82 0.72
N THR A 231 14.71 -6.21 1.41
CA THR A 231 13.34 -5.87 1.05
C THR A 231 12.87 -4.66 1.83
N TYR A 232 11.81 -4.01 1.34
CA TYR A 232 11.26 -2.79 1.91
C TYR A 232 9.78 -2.98 2.20
N ALA A 233 9.35 -2.56 3.39
CA ALA A 233 7.94 -2.44 3.74
C ALA A 233 7.61 -0.94 3.75
N GLY A 234 6.85 -0.50 2.75
CA GLY A 234 6.79 0.92 2.38
C GLY A 234 8.15 1.42 1.90
N ASN A 235 8.64 2.52 2.47
CA ASN A 235 9.97 3.07 2.16
C ASN A 235 11.03 2.71 3.21
N LEU A 236 10.70 1.88 4.20
CA LEU A 236 11.62 1.48 5.27
C LEU A 236 12.24 0.10 4.97
N PRO A 237 13.58 -0.03 5.08
CA PRO A 237 14.26 -1.30 4.85
C PRO A 237 13.91 -2.30 5.96
N GLN A 238 13.75 -3.57 5.58
CA GLN A 238 13.56 -4.68 6.51
C GLN A 238 14.88 -5.36 6.85
N TYR A 239 14.96 -5.90 8.07
CA TYR A 239 16.02 -6.85 8.41
C TYR A 239 15.82 -8.15 7.65
N VAL A 240 16.83 -8.57 6.88
CA VAL A 240 16.75 -9.79 6.07
C VAL A 240 18.04 -10.62 6.08
N ALA A 241 19.01 -10.29 6.93
CA ALA A 241 20.23 -11.09 6.97
C ALA A 241 19.94 -12.53 7.40
N TRP A 242 20.78 -13.46 6.96
CA TRP A 242 20.56 -14.88 7.15
C TRP A 242 20.82 -15.32 8.60
N GLU A 243 19.83 -15.96 9.21
CA GLU A 243 19.89 -16.44 10.59
C GLU A 243 19.41 -17.89 10.71
N ASP A 244 20.08 -18.68 11.53
CA ASP A 244 19.80 -20.11 11.70
C ASP A 244 18.55 -20.39 12.55
N SER A 245 18.15 -19.45 13.40
CA SER A 245 17.01 -19.57 14.32
C SER A 245 15.99 -18.48 14.08
N TRP A 246 14.71 -18.84 14.17
CA TRP A 246 13.61 -17.89 14.07
C TRP A 246 13.60 -16.88 15.23
N GLU A 247 13.90 -17.32 16.46
CA GLU A 247 14.01 -16.42 17.63
C GLU A 247 15.03 -15.31 17.35
N THR A 248 16.21 -15.69 16.83
CA THR A 248 17.30 -14.75 16.55
C THR A 248 16.92 -13.79 15.42
N PHE A 249 16.37 -14.32 14.33
CA PHE A 249 15.91 -13.50 13.20
C PHE A 249 14.86 -12.48 13.65
N PHE A 250 13.81 -12.94 14.35
CA PHE A 250 12.72 -12.08 14.79
C PHE A 250 13.22 -11.01 15.76
N ALA A 251 14.07 -11.36 16.73
CA ALA A 251 14.65 -10.37 17.66
C ALA A 251 15.40 -9.26 16.92
N LYS A 252 16.25 -9.61 15.95
CA LYS A 252 17.00 -8.61 15.15
C LYS A 252 16.07 -7.76 14.28
N SER A 253 15.05 -8.37 13.68
CA SER A 253 14.02 -7.65 12.92
C SER A 253 13.21 -6.67 13.78
N MET A 254 12.80 -7.11 14.98
CA MET A 254 12.09 -6.27 15.94
C MET A 254 12.96 -5.12 16.46
N ARG A 255 14.26 -5.37 16.68
CA ARG A 255 15.21 -4.32 17.09
C ARG A 255 15.30 -3.24 16.03
N GLN A 256 15.47 -3.62 14.75
CA GLN A 256 15.49 -2.67 13.66
C GLN A 256 14.18 -1.86 13.56
N ALA A 257 13.01 -2.49 13.75
CA ALA A 257 11.73 -1.77 13.76
C ALA A 257 11.66 -0.73 14.89
N LEU A 258 12.10 -1.08 16.10
CA LEU A 258 12.17 -0.15 17.23
C LEU A 258 13.19 0.97 17.00
N ASP A 259 14.34 0.67 16.42
CA ASP A 259 15.36 1.69 16.12
C ASP A 259 14.82 2.71 15.09
N LEU A 260 14.03 2.26 14.11
CA LEU A 260 13.34 3.14 13.17
C LEU A 260 12.27 4.00 13.86
N GLU A 261 11.49 3.43 14.78
CA GLU A 261 10.51 4.15 15.59
C GLU A 261 11.18 5.20 16.48
N ILE A 262 12.28 4.84 17.17
CA ILE A 262 13.08 5.75 18.00
C ILE A 262 13.68 6.86 17.14
N TYR A 263 14.15 6.55 15.94
CA TYR A 263 14.69 7.54 15.02
C TYR A 263 13.65 8.61 14.65
N VAL A 264 12.38 8.23 14.45
CA VAL A 264 11.32 9.18 14.07
C VAL A 264 10.60 9.83 15.25
N LYS A 265 10.50 9.19 16.42
CA LYS A 265 9.79 9.72 17.61
C LYS A 265 10.70 10.26 18.70
N GLY A 266 11.97 9.90 18.70
CA GLY A 266 12.83 9.98 19.87
C GLY A 266 12.60 8.81 20.83
N ASN A 267 13.55 8.63 21.73
CA ASN A 267 13.47 7.59 22.76
C ASN A 267 12.56 8.02 23.93
N SER A 268 12.05 7.06 24.70
CA SER A 268 11.38 7.30 25.98
C SER A 268 11.73 6.23 27.01
N ASP A 269 11.72 6.60 28.31
CA ASP A 269 12.01 5.67 29.40
C ASP A 269 11.05 4.47 29.41
N GLU A 270 9.78 4.70 29.06
CA GLU A 270 8.77 3.65 28.94
C GLU A 270 9.12 2.66 27.82
N LEU A 271 9.52 3.17 26.64
CA LEU A 271 9.90 2.32 25.51
C LEU A 271 11.15 1.49 25.84
N GLU A 272 12.10 2.05 26.58
CA GLU A 272 13.33 1.36 27.00
C GLU A 272 13.01 0.18 27.93
N VAL A 273 12.21 0.41 28.98
CA VAL A 273 11.79 -0.64 29.93
C VAL A 273 10.98 -1.74 29.24
N LEU A 274 10.03 -1.36 28.36
CA LEU A 274 9.23 -2.32 27.61
C LEU A 274 10.08 -3.10 26.60
N SER A 275 11.05 -2.44 25.95
CA SER A 275 12.00 -3.09 25.05
C SER A 275 12.86 -4.11 25.78
N GLU A 276 13.36 -3.80 26.98
CA GLU A 276 14.12 -4.77 27.77
C GLU A 276 13.28 -6.02 28.06
N ALA A 277 12.06 -5.84 28.59
CA ALA A 277 11.15 -6.94 28.88
C ALA A 277 10.78 -7.77 27.63
N LEU A 278 10.58 -7.12 26.49
CA LEU A 278 10.27 -7.76 25.21
C LEU A 278 11.39 -8.72 24.79
N PHE A 279 12.64 -8.26 24.85
CA PHE A 279 13.79 -9.03 24.38
C PHE A 279 14.28 -10.08 25.38
N GLU A 280 14.22 -9.80 26.67
CA GLU A 280 14.71 -10.73 27.69
C GLU A 280 13.70 -11.83 28.04
N LYS A 281 12.39 -11.55 27.89
CA LYS A 281 11.34 -12.45 28.38
C LYS A 281 10.38 -12.87 27.28
N VAL A 282 9.73 -11.92 26.62
CA VAL A 282 8.59 -12.22 25.73
C VAL A 282 9.03 -12.98 24.48
N ILE A 283 10.01 -12.46 23.75
CA ILE A 283 10.55 -13.12 22.54
C ILE A 283 11.09 -14.52 22.86
N PRO A 284 11.99 -14.70 23.85
CA PRO A 284 12.45 -16.03 24.25
C PRO A 284 11.33 -16.97 24.68
N ARG A 285 10.34 -16.50 25.45
CA ARG A 285 9.25 -17.35 25.95
C ARG A 285 8.37 -17.85 24.82
N LEU A 286 8.10 -17.04 23.80
CA LEU A 286 7.17 -17.37 22.73
C LEU A 286 7.82 -18.05 21.52
N LEU A 287 9.08 -17.71 21.21
CA LEU A 287 9.74 -18.19 19.98
C LEU A 287 10.74 -19.32 20.21
N ARG A 288 11.50 -19.31 21.32
CA ARG A 288 12.45 -20.39 21.63
C ARG A 288 11.82 -21.78 21.66
N PRO A 289 10.60 -21.96 22.23
CA PRO A 289 9.98 -23.28 22.26
C PRO A 289 9.77 -23.89 20.88
N LEU A 290 9.57 -23.09 19.83
CA LEU A 290 9.36 -23.56 18.45
C LEU A 290 10.53 -24.41 17.92
N GLU A 291 11.75 -24.15 18.41
CA GLU A 291 12.99 -24.81 17.97
C GLU A 291 13.65 -25.60 19.11
N SER A 292 12.94 -25.79 20.24
CA SER A 292 13.41 -26.53 21.41
C SER A 292 12.74 -27.89 21.55
N GLY A 293 13.38 -28.82 22.26
CA GLY A 293 12.82 -30.15 22.52
C GLY A 293 12.75 -31.04 21.27
N GLY A 294 13.67 -30.85 20.32
CA GLY A 294 13.71 -31.58 19.05
C GLY A 294 12.76 -31.05 17.97
N ARG A 295 12.05 -29.94 18.25
CA ARG A 295 11.23 -29.23 17.25
C ARG A 295 12.10 -28.36 16.35
N THR A 296 11.58 -28.09 15.16
CA THR A 296 12.23 -27.27 14.14
C THR A 296 11.19 -26.40 13.46
N VAL A 297 11.54 -25.15 13.17
CA VAL A 297 10.71 -24.27 12.33
C VAL A 297 11.25 -24.31 10.91
N LYS A 298 10.35 -24.48 9.94
CA LYS A 298 10.70 -24.39 8.52
C LYS A 298 10.76 -22.90 8.09
N PRO A 299 11.88 -22.40 7.54
CA PRO A 299 11.90 -21.12 6.84
C PRO A 299 11.03 -21.20 5.59
N SER A 300 9.88 -20.52 5.64
CA SER A 300 8.87 -20.48 4.60
C SER A 300 8.87 -19.11 3.95
N LEU A 301 8.81 -19.05 2.61
CA LEU A 301 8.67 -17.77 1.91
C LEU A 301 7.31 -17.17 2.26
N ILE A 302 7.31 -16.00 2.89
CA ILE A 302 6.10 -15.23 3.20
C ILE A 302 5.93 -14.06 2.21
N HIS A 303 4.72 -13.51 2.14
CA HIS A 303 4.44 -12.26 1.43
C HIS A 303 5.03 -11.06 2.17
N GLY A 304 4.83 -10.98 3.49
CA GLY A 304 5.46 -9.98 4.37
C GLY A 304 4.75 -8.63 4.45
N ASP A 305 3.77 -8.38 3.58
CA ASP A 305 2.85 -7.22 3.66
C ASP A 305 1.45 -7.64 3.19
N LEU A 306 0.92 -8.74 3.74
CA LEU A 306 -0.32 -9.35 3.25
C LEU A 306 -1.55 -8.79 3.96
N TRP A 307 -2.21 -7.83 3.33
CA TRP A 307 -3.46 -7.22 3.77
C TRP A 307 -4.38 -7.00 2.56
N HIS A 308 -5.65 -6.65 2.79
CA HIS A 308 -6.66 -6.65 1.73
C HIS A 308 -6.29 -5.90 0.46
N ALA A 309 -5.60 -4.75 0.57
CA ALA A 309 -5.22 -3.94 -0.58
C ALA A 309 -4.06 -4.52 -1.39
N ASN A 310 -3.37 -5.54 -0.85
CA ASN A 310 -2.33 -6.32 -1.53
C ASN A 310 -2.86 -7.69 -1.99
N THR A 311 -4.20 -7.85 -2.02
CA THR A 311 -4.88 -9.05 -2.49
C THR A 311 -5.98 -8.69 -3.49
N GLY A 312 -6.32 -9.63 -4.36
CA GLY A 312 -7.42 -9.45 -5.30
C GLY A 312 -7.91 -10.77 -5.88
N ILE A 313 -8.98 -10.71 -6.66
CA ILE A 313 -9.50 -11.83 -7.43
C ILE A 313 -9.30 -11.52 -8.90
N ASP A 314 -8.52 -12.33 -9.61
CA ASP A 314 -8.33 -12.22 -11.05
C ASP A 314 -9.67 -12.30 -11.77
N ALA A 315 -10.02 -11.28 -12.56
CA ALA A 315 -11.34 -11.16 -13.17
C ALA A 315 -11.61 -12.25 -14.21
N GLU A 316 -10.57 -12.78 -14.86
CA GLU A 316 -10.65 -13.80 -15.90
C GLU A 316 -10.77 -15.22 -15.30
N SER A 317 -9.84 -15.60 -14.44
CA SER A 317 -9.75 -16.95 -13.87
C SER A 317 -10.55 -17.12 -12.58
N ASN A 318 -11.03 -16.03 -11.99
CA ASN A 318 -11.69 -15.99 -10.69
C ASN A 318 -10.83 -16.60 -9.56
N GLN A 319 -9.51 -16.50 -9.70
CA GLN A 319 -8.55 -17.04 -8.73
C GLN A 319 -7.98 -15.94 -7.85
N PRO A 320 -7.63 -16.24 -6.59
CA PRO A 320 -6.93 -15.28 -5.74
C PRO A 320 -5.55 -14.90 -6.27
N LEU A 321 -5.23 -13.61 -6.15
CA LEU A 321 -3.93 -13.01 -6.43
C LEU A 321 -3.40 -12.27 -5.20
N ILE A 322 -2.07 -12.22 -5.07
CA ILE A 322 -1.36 -11.34 -4.14
C ILE A 322 -0.32 -10.51 -4.89
N PHE A 323 0.02 -9.32 -4.40
CA PHE A 323 0.94 -8.41 -5.07
C PHE A 323 1.55 -7.41 -4.07
N ASP A 324 2.56 -6.66 -4.51
CA ASP A 324 3.30 -5.70 -3.66
C ASP A 324 3.93 -6.36 -2.40
N ALA A 325 4.54 -7.53 -2.61
CA ALA A 325 5.17 -8.30 -1.56
C ALA A 325 6.50 -7.68 -1.06
N CYS A 326 6.80 -7.87 0.23
CA CYS A 326 8.08 -7.55 0.84
C CYS A 326 8.74 -8.80 1.45
N CYS A 327 8.85 -9.83 0.62
CA CYS A 327 9.13 -11.20 1.01
C CYS A 327 10.45 -11.41 1.78
N PHE A 328 10.44 -12.41 2.65
CA PHE A 328 11.62 -13.07 3.17
C PHE A 328 11.26 -14.50 3.62
N PHE A 329 12.25 -15.33 3.97
CA PHE A 329 12.00 -16.64 4.58
C PHE A 329 11.80 -16.49 6.09
N ALA A 330 10.63 -16.88 6.57
CA ALA A 330 10.16 -16.66 7.94
C ALA A 330 9.47 -17.91 8.52
N HIS A 331 9.11 -17.87 9.79
CA HIS A 331 8.07 -18.76 10.32
C HIS A 331 6.72 -18.41 9.67
N HIS A 332 5.98 -19.40 9.14
CA HIS A 332 4.77 -19.13 8.36
C HIS A 332 3.66 -18.40 9.14
N GLU A 333 3.56 -18.60 10.47
CA GLU A 333 2.57 -17.90 11.31
C GLU A 333 2.84 -16.39 11.41
N TYR A 334 4.04 -15.93 11.04
CA TYR A 334 4.38 -14.51 11.02
C TYR A 334 3.42 -13.70 10.14
N GLU A 335 2.97 -14.25 9.02
CA GLU A 335 2.04 -13.58 8.10
C GLU A 335 0.73 -13.16 8.81
N PHE A 336 0.27 -13.95 9.78
CA PHE A 336 -0.99 -13.68 10.48
C PHE A 336 -0.89 -12.48 11.43
N GLY A 337 0.32 -12.05 11.80
CA GLY A 337 0.51 -10.82 12.57
C GLY A 337 -0.08 -9.60 11.84
N GLN A 338 0.09 -9.54 10.51
CA GLN A 338 -0.49 -8.51 9.65
C GLN A 338 -2.01 -8.62 9.57
N TRP A 339 -2.62 -9.76 9.87
CA TRP A 339 -4.08 -9.94 9.75
C TRP A 339 -4.84 -9.51 11.01
N ARG A 340 -4.15 -9.38 12.15
CA ARG A 340 -4.78 -9.05 13.44
C ARG A 340 -5.53 -7.71 13.43
N PRO A 341 -5.02 -6.63 12.82
CA PRO A 341 -5.78 -5.38 12.75
C PRO A 341 -7.00 -5.51 11.82
N ALA A 342 -8.19 -5.16 12.31
CA ALA A 342 -9.44 -5.28 11.54
C ALA A 342 -9.42 -4.49 10.21
N CYS A 343 -8.65 -3.40 10.14
CA CYS A 343 -8.46 -2.63 8.92
C CYS A 343 -7.81 -3.42 7.78
N ASN A 344 -7.13 -4.53 8.08
CA ASN A 344 -6.50 -5.39 7.08
C ASN A 344 -7.47 -6.42 6.47
N ARG A 345 -8.71 -6.50 6.97
CA ARG A 345 -9.87 -7.28 6.47
C ARG A 345 -9.67 -8.79 6.31
N PHE A 346 -8.64 -9.35 6.94
CA PHE A 346 -8.46 -10.79 7.09
C PHE A 346 -9.02 -11.24 8.45
N GLY A 347 -10.24 -11.77 8.45
CA GLY A 347 -10.88 -12.26 9.67
C GLY A 347 -10.40 -13.65 10.12
N ASP A 348 -10.89 -14.08 11.29
CA ASP A 348 -10.58 -15.38 11.90
C ASP A 348 -10.87 -16.56 10.95
N GLU A 349 -11.81 -16.39 10.01
CA GLU A 349 -12.15 -17.39 9.00
C GLU A 349 -10.97 -17.73 8.07
N TYR A 350 -10.05 -16.79 7.80
CA TYR A 350 -8.87 -17.04 6.98
C TYR A 350 -7.79 -17.82 7.74
N ILE A 351 -7.57 -17.47 9.01
CA ILE A 351 -6.64 -18.21 9.89
C ILE A 351 -7.18 -19.62 10.11
N ALA A 352 -8.48 -19.77 10.38
CA ALA A 352 -9.13 -21.06 10.53
C ALA A 352 -9.04 -21.90 9.24
N ALA A 353 -9.27 -21.29 8.06
CA ALA A 353 -9.12 -21.99 6.78
C ALA A 353 -7.67 -22.45 6.54
N TYR A 354 -6.67 -21.63 6.87
CA TYR A 354 -5.26 -22.01 6.76
C TYR A 354 -4.89 -23.13 7.73
N ASN A 355 -5.34 -23.06 8.98
CA ASN A 355 -5.01 -24.04 10.02
C ASN A 355 -5.67 -25.43 9.79
N LYS A 356 -6.68 -25.53 8.90
CA LYS A 356 -7.16 -26.83 8.40
C LYS A 356 -6.13 -27.54 7.51
N LEU A 357 -5.21 -26.79 6.90
CA LEU A 357 -4.26 -27.27 5.88
C LEU A 357 -2.84 -27.40 6.41
N VAL A 358 -2.48 -26.56 7.39
CA VAL A 358 -1.16 -26.53 8.03
C VAL A 358 -1.37 -26.53 9.53
N GLN A 359 -0.69 -27.43 10.23
CA GLN A 359 -0.81 -27.51 11.69
C GLN A 359 -0.27 -26.25 12.36
N ILE A 360 -0.90 -25.85 13.46
CA ILE A 360 -0.38 -24.82 14.35
C ILE A 360 0.97 -25.29 14.90
N SER A 361 1.96 -24.42 14.93
CA SER A 361 3.28 -24.77 15.44
C SER A 361 3.24 -24.99 16.94
N ALA A 362 3.80 -26.12 17.40
CA ALA A 362 3.88 -26.42 18.82
C ALA A 362 4.90 -25.51 19.54
N PRO A 363 4.63 -25.05 20.78
CA PRO A 363 3.41 -25.29 21.57
C PRO A 363 2.20 -24.51 21.04
N GLU A 364 1.07 -25.18 20.89
CA GLU A 364 -0.17 -24.56 20.39
C GLU A 364 -0.75 -23.54 21.38
N ASP A 365 -0.57 -23.76 22.68
CA ASP A 365 -0.99 -22.82 23.73
C ASP A 365 -0.32 -21.43 23.60
N ASP A 366 0.82 -21.36 22.92
CA ASP A 366 1.54 -20.10 22.67
C ASP A 366 1.09 -19.41 21.37
N PHE A 367 0.18 -19.99 20.57
CA PHE A 367 -0.20 -19.51 19.24
C PHE A 367 -0.69 -18.06 19.26
N GLU A 368 -1.69 -17.73 20.07
CA GLU A 368 -2.22 -16.36 20.16
C GLU A 368 -1.15 -15.37 20.62
N GLY A 369 -0.31 -15.76 21.58
CA GLY A 369 0.80 -14.94 22.04
C GLY A 369 1.82 -14.66 20.93
N ARG A 370 2.10 -15.64 20.07
CA ARG A 370 2.95 -15.44 18.88
C ARG A 370 2.30 -14.50 17.88
N LEU A 371 0.99 -14.58 17.66
CA LEU A 371 0.31 -13.68 16.73
C LEU A 371 0.33 -12.23 17.22
N ASP A 372 0.12 -12.00 18.51
CA ASP A 372 0.23 -10.66 19.10
C ASP A 372 1.68 -10.14 19.04
N LEU A 373 2.67 -11.00 19.24
CA LEU A 373 4.09 -10.64 19.07
C LEU A 373 4.41 -10.27 17.61
N TYR A 374 3.91 -11.04 16.63
CA TYR A 374 4.11 -10.73 15.21
C TYR A 374 3.39 -9.46 14.80
N ARG A 375 2.16 -9.26 15.28
CA ARG A 375 1.42 -8.01 15.10
C ARG A 375 2.23 -6.82 15.62
N LEU A 376 2.78 -6.91 16.83
CA LEU A 376 3.58 -5.83 17.42
C LEU A 376 4.73 -5.38 16.51
N ARG A 377 5.38 -6.32 15.80
CA ARG A 377 6.38 -5.98 14.78
C ARG A 377 5.77 -5.12 13.69
N PHE A 378 4.70 -5.59 13.04
CA PHE A 378 4.03 -4.86 11.96
C PHE A 378 3.57 -3.48 12.41
N ASP A 379 2.97 -3.40 13.59
CA ASP A 379 2.46 -2.18 14.17
C ASP A 379 3.58 -1.18 14.44
N THR A 380 4.70 -1.63 15.03
CA THR A 380 5.89 -0.78 15.24
C THR A 380 6.43 -0.24 13.92
N HIS A 381 6.46 -1.07 12.87
CA HIS A 381 6.91 -0.66 11.53
C HIS A 381 5.97 0.37 10.89
N VAL A 382 4.66 0.16 10.99
CA VAL A 382 3.63 1.10 10.49
C VAL A 382 3.72 2.44 11.23
N SER A 383 3.92 2.43 12.55
CA SER A 383 4.13 3.64 13.33
C SER A 383 5.34 4.45 12.85
N ALA A 384 6.46 3.76 12.57
CA ALA A 384 7.68 4.39 12.07
C ALA A 384 7.49 4.93 10.63
N LEU A 385 6.72 4.23 9.81
CA LEU A 385 6.49 4.57 8.41
C LEU A 385 5.62 5.83 8.23
N PHE A 386 4.56 5.98 9.02
CA PHE A 386 3.58 7.06 8.86
C PHE A 386 3.69 8.15 9.92
N VAL A 387 4.83 8.85 9.95
CA VAL A 387 5.21 9.82 11.00
C VAL A 387 4.11 10.85 11.33
N ASP A 388 3.41 11.37 10.32
CA ASP A 388 2.40 12.41 10.48
C ASP A 388 0.97 11.90 10.65
N ASN A 389 0.72 10.60 10.45
CA ASN A 389 -0.62 10.02 10.57
C ASN A 389 -0.86 9.51 12.00
N LYS A 390 -1.46 10.37 12.84
CA LYS A 390 -1.76 10.03 14.23
C LYS A 390 -2.66 8.80 14.36
N THR A 391 -3.64 8.61 13.46
CA THR A 391 -4.56 7.46 13.53
C THR A 391 -3.83 6.14 13.31
N LEU A 392 -2.99 6.07 12.27
CA LEU A 392 -2.17 4.88 12.01
C LEU A 392 -1.13 4.63 13.10
N ARG A 393 -0.69 5.67 13.80
CA ARG A 393 0.24 5.56 14.95
C ARG A 393 -0.45 5.18 16.27
N PHE A 394 -1.73 5.52 16.44
CA PHE A 394 -2.52 5.16 17.63
C PHE A 394 -3.11 3.75 17.55
N LEU A 395 -3.29 3.19 16.35
CA LEU A 395 -3.76 1.81 16.17
C LEU A 395 -2.66 0.76 16.43
N THR A 396 -1.40 1.21 16.48
CA THR A 396 -0.18 0.41 16.60
C THR A 396 0.41 0.36 18.02
N LEU A 397 -0.15 1.12 18.97
CA LEU A 397 0.16 1.11 20.40
C LEU A 397 -1.10 0.73 21.17
#